data_AF-A0A7S1MFD7-F1
#
_entry.id   AF-A0A7S1MFD7-F1
#
_cell.length_a   1.000
_cell.length_b   1.000
_cell.length_c   1.000
_cell.angle_alpha   90.00
_cell.angle_beta   90.00
_cell.angle_gamma   90.00
#
_symmetry.space_group_name_H-M   'P 1'
#
loop_
_entity.id
_entity.type
_entity.pdbx_description
1 polymer ?
#
loop_
_entity_poly.entity_id
_entity_poly.type
_entity_poly.pdbx_seq_one_letter_code
_entity_poly.pdbx_strand_id
1 'polypeptide(L)'
;GIIEKPSFLLYGSPNLMSNSRDNSAIGAALGMKVLLRIYEAAAKEYAGSDQQVVTIMVDELAARAKSCEDPEGFAFTRFDITRTAGYKSDSQGTARISPWQLVNDPIFIAGTKEDIETFANDVLQSGLRESVFLRRLHGVFPELKFMDSEQAKSILGQTKCGLLVLYWGAGHH
;
A
#
# COMPACT_ATOMS: atom_id res chain seq x y z
N GLY A 1 -21.76 24.06 20.64
CA GLY A 1 -20.69 24.20 19.62
C GLY A 1 -19.67 23.14 19.88
N ILE A 2 -19.22 22.40 18.86
CA ILE A 2 -18.14 21.43 19.02
C ILE A 2 -16.88 22.22 19.41
N ILE A 3 -16.32 21.90 20.57
CA ILE A 3 -15.19 22.64 21.18
C ILE A 3 -13.86 22.16 20.58
N GLU A 4 -13.82 20.93 20.10
CA GLU A 4 -12.65 20.32 19.45
C GLU A 4 -12.67 20.60 17.95
N LYS A 5 -11.72 21.42 17.50
CA LYS A 5 -11.43 21.66 16.08
C LYS A 5 -10.13 20.94 15.71
N PRO A 6 -9.98 20.50 14.44
CA PRO A 6 -10.97 20.52 13.37
C PRO A 6 -11.99 19.36 13.46
N SER A 7 -13.23 19.57 13.01
CA SER A 7 -14.18 18.49 12.74
C SER A 7 -13.95 17.90 11.35
N PHE A 8 -14.21 16.61 11.16
CA PHE A 8 -13.98 15.93 9.88
C PHE A 8 -15.28 15.51 9.21
N LEU A 9 -15.43 15.88 7.94
CA LEU A 9 -16.48 15.35 7.06
C LEU A 9 -15.88 14.26 6.17
N LEU A 10 -16.24 13.01 6.40
CA LEU A 10 -15.81 11.88 5.56
C LEU A 10 -16.71 11.79 4.32
N TYR A 11 -16.31 12.43 3.24
CA TYR A 11 -17.02 12.45 1.97
C TYR A 11 -16.86 11.11 1.24
N GLY A 12 -17.98 10.47 0.90
CA GLY A 12 -18.02 9.12 0.34
C GLY A 12 -18.21 8.01 1.39
N SER A 13 -18.30 8.35 2.68
CA SER A 13 -18.55 7.38 3.76
C SER A 13 -19.85 6.57 3.59
N PRO A 14 -20.98 7.10 3.07
CA PRO A 14 -22.17 6.27 2.82
C PRO A 14 -21.92 5.19 1.77
N ASN A 15 -21.15 5.52 0.72
CA ASN A 15 -20.80 4.56 -0.33
C ASN A 15 -19.87 3.47 0.21
N LEU A 16 -18.88 3.85 1.03
CA LEU A 16 -18.02 2.88 1.71
C LEU A 16 -18.87 1.93 2.57
N MET A 17 -19.78 2.46 3.39
CA MET A 17 -20.63 1.63 4.25
C MET A 17 -21.61 0.76 3.47
N SER A 18 -22.21 1.27 2.38
CA SER A 18 -23.08 0.46 1.52
C SER A 18 -22.29 -0.66 0.86
N ASN A 19 -21.13 -0.35 0.27
CA ASN A 19 -20.28 -1.35 -0.39
C ASN A 19 -19.77 -2.40 0.61
N SER A 20 -19.35 -2.00 1.81
CA SER A 20 -18.92 -2.93 2.85
C SER A 20 -20.08 -3.78 3.38
N ARG A 21 -21.30 -3.24 3.46
CA ARG A 21 -22.47 -4.00 3.90
C ARG A 21 -22.90 -5.03 2.85
N ASP A 22 -22.89 -4.62 1.59
CA ASP A 22 -23.34 -5.45 0.47
C ASP A 22 -22.28 -6.52 0.10
N ASN A 23 -21.02 -6.32 0.50
CA ASN A 23 -19.95 -7.31 0.39
C ASN A 23 -19.92 -8.24 1.61
N SER A 24 -20.28 -9.51 1.41
CA SER A 24 -20.35 -10.54 2.46
C SER A 24 -18.99 -10.89 3.07
N ALA A 25 -17.89 -10.68 2.36
CA ALA A 25 -16.54 -10.95 2.88
C ALA A 25 -16.11 -9.90 3.92
N ILE A 26 -16.47 -8.63 3.70
CA ILE A 26 -16.04 -7.51 4.55
C ILE A 26 -17.05 -7.26 5.68
N GLY A 27 -18.32 -7.09 5.32
CA GLY A 27 -19.38 -6.71 6.24
C GLY A 27 -19.26 -5.26 6.77
N ALA A 28 -20.38 -4.75 7.29
CA ALA A 28 -20.49 -3.37 7.77
C ALA A 28 -19.55 -3.06 8.95
N ALA A 29 -19.23 -4.06 9.78
CA ALA A 29 -18.37 -3.88 10.96
C ALA A 29 -16.92 -3.52 10.57
N LEU A 30 -16.35 -4.19 9.56
CA LEU A 30 -15.01 -3.86 9.06
C LEU A 30 -15.01 -2.50 8.35
N GLY A 31 -16.05 -2.19 7.57
CA GLY A 31 -16.22 -0.86 6.98
C GLY A 31 -16.19 0.27 8.02
N MET A 32 -16.90 0.10 9.13
CA MET A 32 -16.91 1.07 10.23
C MET A 32 -15.53 1.21 10.90
N LYS A 33 -14.82 0.10 11.12
CA LYS A 33 -13.45 0.14 11.67
C LYS A 33 -12.49 0.90 10.76
N VAL A 34 -12.60 0.72 9.44
CA VAL A 34 -11.79 1.48 8.48
C VAL A 34 -12.13 2.96 8.52
N LEU A 35 -13.41 3.34 8.56
CA LEU A 35 -13.81 4.75 8.71
C LEU A 35 -13.25 5.39 9.99
N LEU A 36 -13.25 4.66 11.12
CA LEU A 36 -12.65 5.15 12.36
C LEU A 36 -11.15 5.41 12.21
N ARG A 37 -10.42 4.49 11.57
CA ARG A 37 -8.98 4.68 11.28
C ARG A 37 -8.75 5.89 10.38
N ILE A 38 -9.62 6.15 9.39
CA ILE A 38 -9.53 7.33 8.52
C ILE A 38 -9.70 8.60 9.35
N TYR A 39 -10.68 8.61 10.26
CA TYR A 39 -10.91 9.74 11.15
C TYR A 39 -9.68 10.03 12.03
N GLU A 40 -9.11 9.00 12.65
CA GLU A 40 -7.89 9.13 13.47
C GLU A 40 -6.68 9.60 12.65
N ALA A 41 -6.52 9.09 11.42
CA ALA A 41 -5.45 9.52 10.53
C ALA A 41 -5.62 10.98 10.09
N ALA A 42 -6.86 11.41 9.81
CA ALA A 42 -7.16 12.79 9.48
C ALA A 42 -6.93 13.73 10.68
N ALA A 43 -7.30 13.30 11.89
CA ALA A 43 -7.02 14.03 13.13
C ALA A 43 -5.52 14.28 13.33
N LYS A 44 -4.68 13.28 13.02
CA LYS A 44 -3.22 13.43 13.08
C LYS A 44 -2.69 14.37 12.00
N GLU A 45 -3.12 14.21 10.76
CA GLU A 45 -2.66 15.01 9.63
C GLU A 45 -3.04 16.49 9.75
N TYR A 46 -4.20 16.80 10.35
CA TYR A 46 -4.73 18.15 10.51
C TYR A 46 -4.72 18.66 11.96
N ALA A 47 -3.88 18.10 12.84
CA ALA A 47 -3.84 18.44 14.27
C ALA A 47 -3.59 19.93 14.60
N GLY A 48 -3.09 20.71 13.63
CA GLY A 48 -2.89 22.16 13.74
C GLY A 48 -3.66 22.98 12.70
N SER A 49 -4.72 22.44 12.11
CA SER A 49 -5.54 23.19 11.15
C SER A 49 -6.48 24.17 11.85
N ASP A 50 -6.51 25.42 11.37
CA ASP A 50 -7.45 26.45 11.83
C ASP A 50 -8.87 26.28 11.26
N GLN A 51 -9.06 25.33 10.34
CA GLN A 51 -10.36 25.08 9.73
C GLN A 51 -11.33 24.46 10.73
N GLN A 52 -12.60 24.89 10.66
CA GLN A 52 -13.64 24.31 11.51
C GLN A 52 -14.04 22.93 11.01
N VAL A 53 -14.07 22.73 9.70
CA VAL A 53 -14.45 21.48 9.04
C VAL A 53 -13.44 21.16 7.94
N VAL A 54 -12.87 19.96 7.97
CA VAL A 54 -12.00 19.41 6.93
C VAL A 54 -12.73 18.27 6.24
N THR A 55 -12.79 18.32 4.91
CA THR A 55 -13.42 17.27 4.10
C THR A 55 -12.38 16.24 3.69
N ILE A 56 -12.59 14.98 4.03
CA ILE A 56 -11.74 13.85 3.64
C ILE A 56 -12.48 13.00 2.61
N MET A 57 -11.95 12.92 1.40
CA MET A 57 -12.46 12.08 0.32
C MET A 57 -12.05 10.62 0.57
N VAL A 58 -13.02 9.69 0.60
CA VAL A 58 -12.77 8.25 0.87
C VAL A 58 -13.15 7.34 -0.31
N ASP A 59 -13.26 7.89 -1.52
CA ASP A 59 -13.76 7.17 -2.70
C ASP A 59 -12.92 5.94 -3.07
N GLU A 60 -11.60 6.00 -2.92
CA GLU A 60 -10.71 4.89 -3.23
C GLU A 60 -10.94 3.69 -2.29
N LEU A 61 -11.12 3.96 -0.99
CA LEU A 61 -11.45 2.94 0.00
C LEU A 61 -12.87 2.39 -0.20
N ALA A 62 -13.80 3.23 -0.64
CA ALA A 62 -15.15 2.78 -1.02
C ALA A 62 -15.12 1.83 -2.23
N ALA A 63 -14.29 2.12 -3.24
CA ALA A 63 -14.09 1.23 -4.39
C ALA A 63 -13.42 -0.08 -3.96
N ARG A 64 -12.40 -0.02 -3.09
CA ARG A 64 -11.75 -1.22 -2.53
C ARG A 64 -12.71 -2.08 -1.73
N ALA A 65 -13.60 -1.49 -0.93
CA ALA A 65 -14.62 -2.22 -0.20
C ALA A 65 -15.57 -3.03 -1.12
N LYS A 66 -15.78 -2.55 -2.35
CA LYS A 66 -16.61 -3.26 -3.33
C LYS A 66 -15.91 -4.45 -3.97
N SER A 67 -14.60 -4.34 -4.23
CA SER A 67 -13.85 -5.35 -5.00
C SER A 67 -13.01 -6.30 -4.15
N CYS A 68 -12.87 -6.06 -2.85
CA CYS A 68 -12.00 -6.86 -2.00
C CYS A 68 -12.71 -8.11 -1.48
N GLU A 69 -12.10 -9.27 -1.70
CA GLU A 69 -12.60 -10.57 -1.26
C GLU A 69 -11.94 -11.04 0.04
N ASP A 70 -10.80 -10.44 0.40
CA ASP A 70 -10.03 -10.78 1.60
C ASP A 70 -10.36 -9.82 2.77
N PRO A 71 -11.05 -10.29 3.83
CA PRO A 71 -11.35 -9.47 4.99
C PRO A 71 -10.10 -8.98 5.72
N GLU A 72 -9.04 -9.78 5.78
CA GLU A 72 -7.80 -9.39 6.46
C GLU A 72 -7.07 -8.32 5.65
N GLY A 73 -6.91 -8.52 4.34
CA GLY A 73 -6.37 -7.53 3.43
C GLY A 73 -7.12 -6.20 3.49
N PHE A 74 -8.44 -6.21 3.63
CA PHE A 74 -9.22 -4.99 3.85
C PHE A 74 -8.98 -4.37 5.24
N ALA A 75 -9.01 -5.18 6.30
CA ALA A 75 -8.81 -4.71 7.67
C ALA A 75 -7.43 -4.08 7.89
N PHE A 76 -6.39 -4.64 7.28
CA PHE A 76 -5.00 -4.17 7.34
C PHE A 76 -4.62 -3.26 6.18
N THR A 77 -5.57 -2.83 5.35
CA THR A 77 -5.29 -1.86 4.29
C THR A 77 -4.62 -0.64 4.91
N ARG A 78 -3.41 -0.36 4.43
CA ARG A 78 -2.65 0.84 4.79
C ARG A 78 -3.08 1.95 3.85
N PHE A 79 -3.30 3.13 4.41
CA PHE A 79 -3.68 4.31 3.65
C PHE A 79 -3.07 5.53 4.34
N ASP A 80 -2.86 6.57 3.55
CA ASP A 80 -2.31 7.84 4.01
C ASP A 80 -3.27 8.97 3.62
N ILE A 81 -3.45 9.94 4.52
CA ILE A 81 -4.25 11.13 4.22
C ILE A 81 -3.35 12.14 3.53
N THR A 82 -3.65 12.43 2.27
CA THR A 82 -2.90 13.40 1.47
C THR A 82 -3.70 14.68 1.32
N ARG A 83 -3.09 15.83 1.63
CA ARG A 83 -3.72 17.14 1.43
C ARG A 83 -3.88 17.43 -0.07
N THR A 84 -4.99 18.04 -0.44
CA THR A 84 -5.23 18.43 -1.84
C THR A 84 -4.27 19.55 -2.22
N ALA A 85 -3.65 19.48 -3.40
CA ALA A 85 -2.72 20.52 -3.84
C ALA A 85 -3.44 21.86 -4.06
N GLY A 86 -2.77 22.96 -3.69
CA GLY A 86 -3.24 24.33 -3.92
C GLY A 86 -4.09 24.90 -2.77
N TYR A 87 -4.94 25.86 -3.08
CA TYR A 87 -5.69 26.68 -2.09
C TYR A 87 -6.66 25.88 -1.20
N LYS A 88 -6.92 24.62 -1.55
CA LYS A 88 -7.82 23.72 -0.79
C LYS A 88 -7.07 22.75 0.14
N SER A 89 -5.75 22.88 0.28
CA SER A 89 -4.93 22.00 1.12
C SER A 89 -5.38 21.95 2.57
N ASP A 90 -5.90 23.05 3.08
CA ASP A 90 -6.20 23.20 4.50
C ASP A 90 -7.61 22.70 4.84
N SER A 91 -8.49 22.61 3.83
CA SER A 91 -9.90 22.23 3.97
C SER A 91 -10.26 20.90 3.32
N GLN A 92 -9.39 20.34 2.47
CA GLN A 92 -9.66 19.10 1.74
C GLN A 92 -8.47 18.15 1.69
N GLY A 93 -8.70 16.90 2.10
CA GLY A 93 -7.76 15.78 1.98
C GLY A 93 -8.38 14.59 1.25
N THR A 94 -7.53 13.69 0.77
CA THR A 94 -7.93 12.42 0.16
C THR A 94 -7.25 11.27 0.89
N ALA A 95 -8.02 10.28 1.31
CA ALA A 95 -7.49 9.01 1.81
C ALA A 95 -7.01 8.18 0.62
N ARG A 96 -5.69 8.06 0.47
CA ARG A 96 -5.07 7.28 -0.60
C ARG A 96 -4.59 5.94 -0.07
N ILE A 97 -4.94 4.86 -0.75
CA ILE A 97 -4.47 3.53 -0.36
C ILE A 97 -2.96 3.45 -0.63
N SER A 98 -2.21 2.97 0.35
CA SER A 98 -0.78 2.77 0.19
C SER A 98 -0.53 1.64 -0.82
N PRO A 99 0.55 1.71 -1.61
CA PRO A 99 0.91 0.65 -2.55
C PRO A 99 1.27 -0.66 -1.85
N TRP A 100 1.69 -0.59 -0.57
CA TRP A 100 1.90 -1.75 0.28
C TRP A 100 0.56 -2.36 0.71
N GLN A 101 0.23 -3.50 0.10
CA GLN A 101 -0.96 -4.28 0.41
C GLN A 101 -0.55 -5.67 0.88
N LEU A 102 -1.24 -6.16 1.90
CA LEU A 102 -1.16 -7.56 2.27
C LEU A 102 -1.85 -8.37 1.16
N VAL A 103 -1.13 -9.34 0.59
CA VAL A 103 -1.67 -10.27 -0.40
C VAL A 103 -1.65 -11.66 0.25
N ASN A 104 -2.83 -12.16 0.59
CA ASN A 104 -3.03 -13.46 1.22
C ASN A 104 -3.55 -14.53 0.25
N ASP A 105 -3.53 -14.25 -1.06
CA ASP A 105 -3.98 -15.23 -2.06
C ASP A 105 -3.00 -16.41 -2.13
N PRO A 106 -3.43 -17.64 -1.78
CA PRO A 106 -2.56 -18.81 -1.79
C PRO A 106 -2.01 -19.13 -3.18
N ILE A 107 -2.75 -18.80 -4.25
CA ILE A 107 -2.32 -19.05 -5.64
C ILE A 107 -1.18 -18.10 -5.98
N PHE A 108 -1.33 -16.81 -5.66
CA PHE A 108 -0.30 -15.81 -5.87
C PHE A 108 0.98 -16.13 -5.08
N ILE A 109 0.84 -16.55 -3.82
CA ILE A 109 1.99 -16.93 -2.97
C ILE A 109 2.70 -18.16 -3.51
N ALA A 110 1.95 -19.18 -3.94
CA ALA A 110 2.51 -20.39 -4.54
C ALA A 110 3.27 -20.09 -5.84
N GLY A 111 2.69 -19.29 -6.74
CA GLY A 111 3.35 -18.88 -7.98
C GLY A 111 4.60 -18.05 -7.73
N THR A 112 4.54 -17.09 -6.79
CA THR A 112 5.71 -16.29 -6.41
C THR A 112 6.83 -17.16 -5.84
N LYS A 113 6.49 -18.18 -5.05
CA LYS A 113 7.47 -19.13 -4.51
C LYS A 113 8.14 -19.94 -5.61
N GLU A 114 7.37 -20.45 -6.56
CA GLU A 114 7.89 -21.19 -7.71
C GLU A 114 8.82 -20.33 -8.58
N ASP A 115 8.45 -19.06 -8.81
CA ASP A 115 9.27 -18.09 -9.53
C ASP A 115 10.60 -17.80 -8.80
N ILE A 116 10.55 -17.65 -7.47
CA ILE A 116 11.74 -17.44 -6.63
C ILE A 116 12.65 -18.66 -6.65
N GLU A 117 12.10 -19.88 -6.53
CA GLU A 117 12.87 -21.12 -6.55
C GLU A 117 13.54 -21.33 -7.91
N THR A 118 12.81 -21.07 -9.00
CA THR A 118 13.35 -21.13 -10.36
C THR A 118 14.46 -20.11 -10.55
N PHE A 119 14.26 -18.87 -10.08
CA PHE A 119 15.28 -17.82 -10.14
C PHE A 119 16.53 -18.17 -9.32
N ALA A 120 16.37 -18.73 -8.12
CA ALA A 120 17.50 -19.16 -7.29
C ALA A 120 18.29 -20.29 -7.95
N ASN A 121 17.60 -21.27 -8.55
CA ASN A 121 18.24 -22.35 -9.30
C ASN A 121 19.01 -21.83 -10.52
N ASP A 122 18.45 -20.89 -11.28
CA ASP A 122 19.12 -20.28 -12.43
C ASP A 122 20.40 -19.50 -12.04
N VAL A 123 20.40 -18.89 -10.85
CA VAL A 123 21.56 -18.19 -10.28
C VAL A 123 22.64 -19.18 -9.83
N LEU A 124 22.26 -20.27 -9.15
CA LEU A 124 23.20 -21.30 -8.68
C LEU A 124 23.84 -22.07 -9.84
N GLN A 125 23.12 -22.28 -10.93
CA GLN A 125 23.64 -22.97 -12.12
C GLN A 125 24.50 -22.09 -13.03
N SER A 126 24.79 -20.84 -12.63
CA SER A 126 25.57 -19.86 -13.42
C SER A 126 25.02 -19.61 -14.83
N GLY A 127 23.72 -19.87 -15.05
CA GLY A 127 23.10 -19.80 -16.38
C GLY A 127 22.71 -18.39 -16.82
N LEU A 128 22.69 -17.43 -15.90
CA LEU A 128 22.21 -16.08 -16.14
C LEU A 128 23.37 -15.09 -16.27
N ARG A 129 23.33 -14.25 -17.31
CA ARG A 129 24.16 -13.04 -17.40
C ARG A 129 23.65 -11.99 -16.39
N GLU A 130 24.55 -11.20 -15.84
CA GLU A 130 24.24 -10.15 -14.84
C GLU A 130 23.13 -9.18 -15.31
N SER A 131 23.15 -8.78 -16.58
CA SER A 131 22.11 -7.92 -17.16
C SER A 131 20.71 -8.57 -17.19
N VAL A 132 20.64 -9.90 -17.25
CA VAL A 132 19.40 -10.68 -17.23
C VAL A 132 18.96 -10.91 -15.78
N PHE A 133 19.90 -11.17 -14.88
CA PHE A 133 19.68 -11.25 -13.43
C PHE A 133 19.00 -9.97 -12.91
N LEU A 134 19.59 -8.80 -13.17
CA LEU A 134 19.03 -7.51 -12.71
C LEU A 134 17.63 -7.22 -13.28
N ARG A 135 17.36 -7.66 -14.51
CA ARG A 135 16.04 -7.49 -15.14
C ARG A 135 14.98 -8.38 -14.51
N ARG A 136 15.31 -9.65 -14.28
CA ARG A 136 14.42 -10.60 -13.61
C ARG A 136 14.22 -10.28 -12.14
N LEU A 137 15.21 -9.70 -11.47
CA LEU A 137 15.13 -9.28 -10.07
C LEU A 137 13.92 -8.37 -9.81
N HIS A 138 13.65 -7.42 -10.69
CA HIS A 138 12.48 -6.53 -10.60
C HIS A 138 11.13 -7.22 -10.86
N GLY A 139 11.14 -8.40 -11.51
CA GLY A 139 9.95 -9.21 -11.75
C GLY A 139 9.65 -10.16 -10.59
N VAL A 140 10.70 -10.81 -10.06
CA VAL A 140 10.62 -11.79 -8.97
C VAL A 140 10.40 -11.12 -7.61
N PHE A 141 11.03 -9.96 -7.39
CA PHE A 141 10.89 -9.18 -6.16
C PHE A 141 10.13 -7.87 -6.46
N PRO A 142 8.79 -7.91 -6.50
CA PRO A 142 7.99 -6.73 -6.81
C PRO A 142 8.22 -5.58 -5.81
N GLU A 143 8.63 -5.88 -4.58
CA GLU A 143 9.01 -4.94 -3.53
C GLU A 143 10.08 -3.92 -3.96
N LEU A 144 10.97 -4.30 -4.87
CA LEU A 144 12.04 -3.43 -5.37
C LEU A 144 11.52 -2.26 -6.21
N LYS A 145 10.34 -2.39 -6.83
CA LYS A 145 9.70 -1.30 -7.58
C LYS A 145 9.26 -0.15 -6.67
N PHE A 146 9.04 -0.44 -5.38
CA PHE A 146 8.55 0.56 -4.43
C PHE A 146 9.68 1.32 -3.72
N MET A 147 10.94 0.93 -3.94
CA MET A 147 12.12 1.64 -3.45
C MET A 147 12.60 2.76 -4.39
N ASP A 148 11.79 3.12 -5.41
CA ASP A 148 12.13 4.18 -6.38
C ASP A 148 11.95 5.62 -5.83
N SER A 149 11.50 5.78 -4.57
CA SER A 149 11.43 7.10 -3.93
C SER A 149 12.82 7.70 -3.71
N GLU A 150 12.95 9.03 -3.80
CA GLU A 150 14.23 9.76 -3.63
C GLU A 150 15.03 9.33 -2.39
N GLN A 151 14.35 9.04 -1.29
CA GLN A 151 14.97 8.59 -0.03
C GLN A 151 15.32 7.10 -0.03
N ALA A 152 14.58 6.26 -0.76
CA ALA A 152 14.80 4.82 -0.84
C ALA A 152 15.77 4.40 -1.95
N LYS A 153 16.13 5.30 -2.89
CA LYS A 153 17.12 5.04 -3.95
C LYS A 153 18.48 4.60 -3.39
N SER A 154 18.92 5.16 -2.26
CA SER A 154 20.20 4.77 -1.65
C SER A 154 20.13 3.33 -1.10
N ILE A 155 19.01 2.97 -0.49
CA ILE A 155 18.73 1.62 0.03
C ILE A 155 18.62 0.64 -1.13
N LEU A 156 17.89 0.99 -2.20
CA LEU A 156 17.79 0.18 -3.41
C LEU A 156 19.17 -0.12 -4.02
N GLY A 157 20.06 0.89 -4.03
CA GLY A 157 21.45 0.72 -4.47
C GLY A 157 22.20 -0.30 -3.59
N GLN A 158 22.12 -0.16 -2.26
CA GLN A 158 22.74 -1.09 -1.32
C GLN A 158 22.19 -2.51 -1.45
N THR A 159 20.86 -2.66 -1.58
CA THR A 159 20.20 -3.95 -1.76
C THR A 159 20.61 -4.60 -3.09
N LYS A 160 20.66 -3.84 -4.19
CA LYS A 160 21.16 -4.36 -5.48
C LYS A 160 22.61 -4.82 -5.39
N CYS A 161 23.48 -4.04 -4.73
CA CYS A 161 24.86 -4.43 -4.51
C CYS A 161 24.96 -5.72 -3.67
N GLY A 162 24.19 -5.84 -2.58
CA GLY A 162 24.15 -7.06 -1.77
C GLY A 162 23.70 -8.29 -2.56
N LEU A 163 22.69 -8.13 -3.41
CA LEU A 163 22.19 -9.22 -4.27
C LEU A 163 23.18 -9.59 -5.38
N LEU A 164 23.93 -8.62 -5.91
CA LEU A 164 25.01 -8.89 -6.87
C LEU A 164 26.18 -9.63 -6.23
N VAL A 165 26.51 -9.35 -4.97
CA VAL A 165 27.54 -10.10 -4.22
C VAL A 165 27.14 -11.57 -4.09
N LEU A 166 25.85 -11.85 -3.82
CA LEU A 166 25.34 -13.23 -3.78
C LEU A 166 25.38 -13.89 -5.16
N TYR A 167 25.01 -13.16 -6.22
CA TYR A 167 25.07 -13.64 -7.60
C TYR A 167 26.52 -13.98 -8.02
N TRP A 168 27.49 -13.10 -7.79
CA TRP A 168 28.89 -13.37 -8.11
C TRP A 168 29.50 -14.46 -7.21
N GLY A 169 29.09 -14.51 -5.93
CA GLY A 169 29.52 -15.57 -5.01
C GLY A 169 29.03 -16.97 -5.41
N ALA A 170 27.83 -17.06 -5.98
CA ALA A 170 27.26 -18.32 -6.46
C ALA A 170 27.92 -18.84 -7.75
N GLY A 171 28.46 -17.95 -8.59
CA GLY A 171 29.06 -18.30 -9.88
C GLY A 171 30.54 -18.69 -9.85
N HIS A 172 31.19 -18.69 -8.68
CA HIS A 172 32.63 -18.93 -8.53
C HIS A 172 32.99 -20.29 -7.86
N HIS A 173 32.09 -21.28 -7.92
CA HIS A 173 32.37 -22.66 -7.51
C HIS A 173 32.38 -23.63 -8.68
#